data_AF-A0A558NSA1-F1
#
_entry.id   AF-A0A558NSA1-F1
#
_cell.length_a   1.000
_cell.length_b   1.000
_cell.length_c   1.000
_cell.angle_alpha   90.00
_cell.angle_beta   90.00
_cell.angle_gamma   90.00
#
_symmetry.space_group_name_H-M   'P 1'
#
loop_
_entity.id
_entity.type
_entity.pdbx_description
1 polymer ?
#
loop_
_entity_poly.entity_id
_entity_poly.type
_entity_poly.pdbx_seq_one_letter_code
_entity_poly.pdbx_strand_id
1 'polypeptide(L)'
;MSYDLNFWNEPAGFKAAPVDVYRSLSEGVPFDGLSQIDVTGFYKRIIQEFPGTEEANGVLNWEGEENSFQASSSAQHVRIDCYGQPGEWMNVFIDIGKEFGCRLYDPQTNERFTG
;
A
#
# COMPACT_ATOMS: atom_id res chain seq x y z
N MET A 1 1.69 10.28 14.92
CA MET A 1 0.48 9.77 14.23
C MET A 1 0.98 8.90 13.10
N SER A 2 0.40 7.72 12.90
CA SER A 2 0.67 6.91 11.70
C SER A 2 -0.27 7.35 10.59
N TYR A 3 0.20 7.24 9.34
CA TYR A 3 -0.58 7.48 8.14
C TYR A 3 -0.58 6.20 7.30
N ASP A 4 -1.76 5.70 6.98
CA ASP A 4 -1.91 4.37 6.39
C ASP A 4 -2.26 4.52 4.91
N LEU A 5 -1.43 4.00 4.01
CA LEU A 5 -1.65 4.01 2.56
C LEU A 5 -1.97 2.59 2.09
N ASN A 6 -3.09 2.42 1.38
CA ASN A 6 -3.54 1.10 0.95
C ASN A 6 -3.62 1.03 -0.57
N PHE A 7 -3.00 0.00 -1.14
CA PHE A 7 -2.84 -0.18 -2.58
C PHE A 7 -3.42 -1.52 -3.00
N TRP A 8 -4.35 -1.50 -3.95
CA TRP A 8 -4.90 -2.70 -4.58
C TRP A 8 -5.31 -2.42 -6.02
N ASN A 9 -5.43 -3.49 -6.81
CA ASN A 9 -5.81 -3.42 -8.22
C ASN A 9 -7.26 -3.89 -8.41
N GLU A 10 -8.07 -3.02 -9.01
CA GLU A 10 -9.48 -3.27 -9.30
C GLU A 10 -9.64 -3.51 -10.80
N PRO A 11 -10.20 -4.65 -11.22
CA PRO A 11 -10.46 -4.88 -12.64
C PRO A 11 -11.51 -3.89 -13.18
N ALA A 12 -11.52 -3.71 -14.50
CA ALA A 12 -12.47 -2.83 -15.16
C ALA A 12 -13.92 -3.23 -14.83
N GLY A 13 -14.73 -2.26 -14.41
CA GLY A 13 -16.13 -2.48 -14.05
C GLY A 13 -16.37 -3.02 -12.63
N PHE A 14 -15.35 -3.03 -11.77
CA PHE A 14 -15.50 -3.30 -10.35
C PHE A 14 -16.40 -2.23 -9.68
N LYS A 15 -17.38 -2.66 -8.88
CA LYS A 15 -18.46 -1.79 -8.35
C LYS A 15 -18.54 -1.74 -6.82
N ALA A 16 -17.62 -2.37 -6.10
CA ALA A 16 -17.65 -2.34 -4.65
C ALA A 16 -17.23 -0.96 -4.13
N ALA A 17 -17.73 -0.57 -2.96
CA ALA A 17 -17.27 0.65 -2.32
C ALA A 17 -15.83 0.47 -1.81
N PRO A 18 -14.91 1.42 -2.03
CA PRO A 18 -13.52 1.30 -1.60
C PRO A 18 -13.36 1.05 -0.09
N VAL A 19 -14.25 1.60 0.73
CA VAL A 19 -14.24 1.39 2.19
C VAL A 19 -14.54 -0.06 2.58
N ASP A 20 -15.42 -0.75 1.85
CA ASP A 20 -15.77 -2.15 2.14
C ASP A 20 -14.62 -3.07 1.75
N VAL A 21 -13.97 -2.76 0.64
CA VAL A 21 -12.74 -3.43 0.19
C VAL A 21 -11.64 -3.26 1.23
N TYR A 22 -11.35 -2.02 1.63
CA TYR A 22 -10.33 -1.72 2.64
C TYR A 22 -10.58 -2.47 3.96
N ARG A 23 -11.83 -2.50 4.44
CA ARG A 23 -12.19 -3.21 5.68
C ARG A 23 -11.90 -4.71 5.57
N SER A 24 -12.38 -5.36 4.51
CA SER A 24 -12.15 -6.78 4.29
C SER A 24 -10.66 -7.10 4.23
N LEU A 25 -9.91 -6.34 3.45
CA LEU A 25 -8.47 -6.52 3.29
C LEU A 25 -7.70 -6.29 4.59
N SER A 26 -8.11 -5.29 5.39
CA SER A 26 -7.51 -5.01 6.70
C SER A 26 -7.78 -6.11 7.74
N GLU A 27 -8.90 -6.83 7.61
CA GLU A 27 -9.22 -8.01 8.41
C GLU A 27 -8.50 -9.28 7.90
N GLY A 28 -7.71 -9.17 6.84
CA GLY A 28 -7.04 -10.31 6.20
C GLY A 28 -7.99 -11.19 5.37
N VAL A 29 -9.19 -10.70 5.06
CA VAL A 29 -10.19 -11.41 4.28
C VAL A 29 -10.05 -10.99 2.80
N PRO A 30 -9.79 -11.95 1.88
CA PRO A 30 -9.72 -11.63 0.46
C PRO A 30 -11.07 -11.12 -0.04
N PHE A 31 -11.04 -10.13 -0.92
CA PHE A 31 -12.25 -9.54 -1.48
C PHE A 31 -12.53 -10.14 -2.86
N ASP A 32 -13.74 -10.67 -3.03
CA ASP A 32 -14.16 -11.28 -4.29
C ASP A 32 -14.17 -10.26 -5.44
N GLY A 33 -13.53 -10.62 -6.54
CA GLY A 33 -13.42 -9.77 -7.73
C GLY A 33 -12.23 -8.81 -7.72
N LEU A 34 -11.38 -8.80 -6.69
CA LEU A 34 -10.08 -8.12 -6.76
C LEU A 34 -9.01 -8.96 -7.45
N SER A 35 -8.19 -8.29 -8.25
CA SER A 35 -7.03 -8.90 -8.89
C SER A 35 -5.95 -9.24 -7.86
N GLN A 36 -5.22 -10.31 -8.12
CA GLN A 36 -3.95 -10.55 -7.43
C GLN A 36 -2.91 -9.52 -7.88
N ILE A 37 -2.00 -9.15 -6.99
CA ILE A 37 -0.96 -8.17 -7.29
C ILE A 37 0.43 -8.80 -7.18
N ASP A 38 1.40 -8.27 -7.94
CA ASP A 38 2.80 -8.69 -7.83
C ASP A 38 3.45 -8.06 -6.59
N VAL A 39 3.15 -8.62 -5.42
CA VAL A 39 3.69 -8.18 -4.13
C VAL A 39 5.22 -8.20 -4.15
N THR A 40 5.82 -9.25 -4.69
CA THR A 40 7.28 -9.41 -4.76
C THR A 40 7.91 -8.28 -5.57
N GLY A 41 7.34 -7.95 -6.74
CA GLY A 41 7.76 -6.81 -7.55
C GLY A 41 7.59 -5.48 -6.81
N PHE A 42 6.44 -5.28 -6.16
CA PHE A 42 6.14 -4.07 -5.40
C PHE A 42 7.16 -3.85 -4.28
N TYR A 43 7.42 -4.88 -3.47
CA TYR A 43 8.36 -4.84 -2.36
C TYR A 43 9.79 -4.57 -2.84
N LYS A 44 10.19 -5.22 -3.94
CA LYS A 44 11.50 -4.96 -4.55
C LYS A 44 11.64 -3.49 -4.95
N ARG A 45 10.60 -2.87 -5.50
CA ARG A 45 10.62 -1.44 -5.87
C ARG A 45 10.73 -0.54 -4.64
N ILE A 46 10.02 -0.86 -3.55
CA ILE A 46 10.16 -0.16 -2.26
C ILE A 46 11.62 -0.22 -1.77
N ILE A 47 12.21 -1.42 -1.71
CA ILE A 47 13.59 -1.60 -1.21
C ILE A 47 14.61 -0.81 -2.06
N GLN A 48 14.36 -0.65 -3.37
CA GLN A 48 15.22 0.15 -4.24
C GLN A 48 15.17 1.65 -3.92
N GLU A 49 14.00 2.18 -3.60
CA GLU A 49 13.81 3.59 -3.24
C GLU A 49 14.21 3.88 -1.79
N PHE A 50 14.14 2.88 -0.90
CA PHE A 50 14.50 2.97 0.51
C PHE A 50 15.62 1.99 0.88
N PRO A 51 16.89 2.33 0.57
CA PRO A 51 18.03 1.51 0.96
C PRO A 51 18.08 1.30 2.48
N GLY A 52 18.45 0.08 2.89
CA GLY A 52 18.46 -0.30 4.31
C GLY A 52 17.13 -0.83 4.84
N THR A 53 16.11 -0.98 4.00
CA THR A 53 14.86 -1.65 4.37
C THR A 53 15.15 -3.11 4.77
N GLU A 54 14.63 -3.52 5.92
CA GLU A 54 14.70 -4.88 6.42
C GLU A 54 13.39 -5.62 6.15
N GLU A 55 13.46 -6.87 5.69
CA GLU A 55 12.29 -7.73 5.53
C GLU A 55 12.26 -8.79 6.63
N ALA A 56 11.18 -8.80 7.42
CA ALA A 56 10.96 -9.79 8.46
C ALA A 56 9.52 -10.29 8.43
N ASN A 57 9.33 -11.61 8.34
CA ASN A 57 8.01 -12.26 8.33
C ASN A 57 7.06 -11.72 7.24
N GLY A 58 7.57 -11.38 6.06
CA GLY A 58 6.77 -10.82 4.95
C GLY A 58 6.33 -9.38 5.17
N VAL A 59 6.97 -8.68 6.12
CA VAL A 59 6.77 -7.26 6.39
C VAL A 59 8.08 -6.54 6.14
N LEU A 60 8.02 -5.45 5.38
CA LEU A 60 9.15 -4.53 5.20
C LEU A 60 9.13 -3.49 6.31
N ASN A 61 10.28 -3.24 6.92
CA ASN A 61 10.48 -2.21 7.91
C ASN A 61 11.66 -1.34 7.47
N TRP A 62 11.46 -0.03 7.52
CA TRP A 62 12.52 0.91 7.22
C TRP A 62 12.48 2.06 8.22
N GLU A 63 13.63 2.42 8.76
CA GLU A 63 13.81 3.53 9.69
C GLU A 63 14.84 4.51 9.13
N GLY A 64 14.39 5.72 8.82
CA GLY A 64 15.23 6.87 8.52
C GLY A 64 15.40 7.79 9.73
N GLU A 65 16.05 8.95 9.53
CA GLU A 65 16.33 9.89 10.62
C GLU A 65 15.07 10.52 11.22
N GLU A 66 14.09 10.89 10.38
CA GLU A 66 12.85 11.57 10.80
C GLU A 66 11.57 10.82 10.42
N ASN A 67 11.67 9.84 9.52
CA ASN A 67 10.55 9.10 8.97
C ASN A 67 10.84 7.61 9.02
N SER A 68 9.81 6.80 9.19
CA SER A 68 9.89 5.35 9.09
C SER A 68 8.63 4.80 8.44
N PHE A 69 8.70 3.59 7.91
CA PHE A 69 7.51 2.90 7.43
C PHE A 69 7.55 1.42 7.74
N GLN A 70 6.36 0.85 7.83
CA GLN A 70 6.13 -0.58 7.80
C GLN A 70 5.24 -0.90 6.60
N ALA A 71 5.70 -1.78 5.71
CA ALA A 71 4.90 -2.25 4.59
C ALA A 71 4.53 -3.72 4.82
N SER A 72 3.22 -3.99 4.83
CA SER A 72 2.64 -5.32 4.91
C SER A 72 1.82 -5.59 3.65
N SER A 73 1.56 -6.87 3.37
CA SER A 73 0.88 -7.24 2.13
C SER A 73 0.06 -8.50 2.31
N SER A 74 -0.90 -8.64 1.41
CA SER A 74 -1.59 -9.87 1.11
C SER A 74 -1.49 -10.11 -0.40
N ALA A 75 -2.06 -11.23 -0.87
CA ALA A 75 -2.08 -11.52 -2.29
C ALA A 75 -2.86 -10.51 -3.16
N GLN A 76 -3.69 -9.65 -2.54
CA GLN A 76 -4.55 -8.67 -3.23
C GLN A 76 -4.24 -7.20 -2.90
N HIS A 77 -3.45 -6.91 -1.86
CA HIS A 77 -3.17 -5.53 -1.46
C HIS A 77 -1.82 -5.37 -0.79
N VAL A 78 -1.27 -4.16 -0.86
CA VAL A 78 -0.14 -3.69 -0.06
C VAL A 78 -0.65 -2.58 0.86
N ARG A 79 -0.32 -2.67 2.14
CA ARG A 79 -0.58 -1.63 3.14
C ARG A 79 0.76 -1.07 3.59
N ILE A 80 0.85 0.26 3.65
CA ILE A 80 2.05 0.97 4.09
C ILE A 80 1.66 1.89 5.24
N ASP A 81 2.16 1.59 6.42
CA ASP A 81 2.01 2.38 7.62
C ASP A 81 3.21 3.32 7.73
N CYS A 82 3.00 4.59 7.41
CA CYS A 82 4.01 5.64 7.46
C CYS A 82 4.02 6.31 8.83
N TYR A 83 5.20 6.55 9.38
CA TYR A 83 5.41 7.26 10.64
C TYR A 83 6.36 8.43 10.42
N GLY A 84 6.13 9.52 11.15
CA GLY A 84 6.94 10.74 11.04
C GLY A 84 6.14 11.88 10.41
N GLN A 85 6.83 12.71 9.61
CA GLN A 85 6.20 13.86 8.97
C GLN A 85 5.66 13.47 7.58
N PRO A 86 4.37 13.71 7.31
CA PRO A 86 3.83 13.53 5.97
C PRO A 86 4.52 14.50 5.01
N GLY A 87 4.86 14.02 3.81
CA GLY A 87 5.61 14.82 2.84
C GLY A 87 5.83 14.09 1.52
N GLU A 88 6.73 14.63 0.71
CA GLU A 88 6.95 14.15 -0.67
C GLU A 88 7.43 12.69 -0.74
N TRP A 89 8.08 12.17 0.31
CA TRP A 89 8.52 10.78 0.34
C TRP A 89 7.35 9.78 0.27
N MET A 90 6.15 10.16 0.72
CA MET A 90 4.95 9.32 0.60
C MET A 90 4.48 9.21 -0.86
N ASN A 91 4.77 10.21 -1.70
CA ASN A 91 4.43 10.17 -3.12
C ASN A 91 5.18 9.06 -3.86
N VAL A 92 6.35 8.64 -3.35
CA VAL A 92 7.10 7.50 -3.88
C VAL A 92 6.21 6.25 -3.87
N PHE A 93 5.50 5.97 -2.79
CA PHE A 93 4.60 4.80 -2.73
C PHE A 93 3.42 4.91 -3.70
N ILE A 94 2.90 6.12 -3.91
CA ILE A 94 1.84 6.39 -4.86
C ILE A 94 2.32 6.08 -6.29
N ASP A 95 3.54 6.50 -6.63
CA ASP A 95 4.12 6.27 -7.95
C ASP A 95 4.46 4.80 -8.16
N ILE A 96 5.03 4.12 -7.15
CA ILE A 96 5.21 2.66 -7.17
C ILE A 96 3.85 1.98 -7.38
N GLY A 97 2.81 2.36 -6.63
CA GLY A 97 1.46 1.81 -6.79
C GLY A 97 0.96 1.91 -8.23
N LYS A 98 1.13 3.06 -8.87
CA LYS A 98 0.77 3.27 -10.29
C LYS A 98 1.54 2.33 -11.23
N GLU A 99 2.83 2.07 -11.01
CA GLU A 99 3.63 1.14 -11.82
C GLU A 99 3.01 -0.26 -11.85
N PHE A 100 2.39 -0.70 -10.75
CA PHE A 100 1.71 -2.00 -10.62
C PHE A 100 0.20 -1.94 -10.89
N GLY A 101 -0.32 -0.80 -11.37
CA GLY A 101 -1.76 -0.57 -11.55
C GLY A 101 -2.57 -0.60 -10.24
N CYS A 102 -1.90 -0.50 -9.10
CA CYS A 102 -2.48 -0.49 -7.77
C CYS A 102 -2.71 0.95 -7.32
N ARG A 103 -3.96 1.40 -7.35
CA ARG A 103 -4.31 2.77 -6.98
C ARG A 103 -4.29 2.94 -5.46
N LEU A 104 -4.04 4.17 -5.00
CA LEU A 104 -4.07 4.51 -3.58
C LEU A 104 -5.52 4.63 -3.10
N TYR A 105 -5.79 4.04 -1.95
CA TYR A 105 -6.87 4.43 -1.07
C TYR A 105 -6.31 4.97 0.25
N ASP A 106 -6.85 6.10 0.64
CA ASP A 106 -6.51 6.84 1.84
C ASP A 106 -7.69 6.72 2.84
N PRO A 107 -7.57 5.90 3.89
CA PRO A 107 -8.62 5.74 4.88
C PRO A 107 -8.79 6.97 5.79
N GLN A 108 -7.79 7.87 5.89
CA GLN A 108 -7.87 9.08 6.71
C GLN A 108 -8.85 10.09 6.10
N THR A 109 -8.89 10.16 4.78
CA THR A 109 -9.81 11.01 4.00
C THR A 109 -10.99 10.23 3.41
N ASN A 110 -10.96 8.90 3.51
CA ASN A 110 -11.89 7.98 2.86
C ASN A 110 -11.94 8.18 1.33
N GLU A 111 -10.78 8.47 0.73
CA GLU A 111 -10.65 8.80 -0.68
C GLU A 111 -9.89 7.72 -1.45
N ARG A 112 -10.44 7.35 -2.61
CA ARG A 112 -9.79 6.46 -3.58
C ARG A 112 -9.23 7.33 -4.71
N PHE A 113 -7.91 7.39 -4.83
CA PHE A 113 -7.25 8.18 -5.85
C PHE A 113 -7.26 7.41 -7.17
N THR A 114 -8.18 7.78 -8.07
CA THR A 114 -8.36 7.04 -9.33
C THR A 114 -7.50 7.52 -10.48
N GLY A 115 -6.74 8.60 -10.33
CA GLY A 115 -5.69 9.07 -11.27
C GLY A 115 -6.08 9.07 -12.74
#